data_AF-A0A392USE8-F1
#
_entry.id   AF-A0A392USE8-F1
#
_cell.length_a   1.000
_cell.length_b   1.000
_cell.length_c   1.000
_cell.angle_alpha   90.00
_cell.angle_beta   90.00
_cell.angle_gamma   90.00
#
_symmetry.space_group_name_H-M   'P 1'
#
loop_
_entity.id
_entity.type
_entity.pdbx_description
1 polymer ?
#
loop_
_entity_poly.entity_id
_entity_poly.type
_entity_poly.pdbx_seq_one_letter_code
_entity_poly.pdbx_strand_id
1 'polypeptide(L)' 'TSSTQSPTLSSRGGTPPGTSIVENHGPPLPVGLEKPPAMDICDGSTDPVDHIKNIEAVLEYRNVRGSIKCKMFPTT' A
#
# COMPACT_ATOMS: atom_id res chain seq x y z
N THR A 1 -21.01 -58.84 -30.91
CA THR A 1 -22.20 -57.97 -31.00
C THR A 1 -21.83 -56.61 -30.47
N SER A 2 -22.05 -55.59 -31.31
CA SER A 2 -22.18 -54.15 -31.01
C SER A 2 -21.31 -53.50 -29.92
N SER A 3 -20.42 -52.64 -30.41
CA SER A 3 -19.89 -51.41 -29.80
C SER A 3 -20.89 -50.65 -28.92
N THR A 4 -20.38 -50.00 -27.87
CA THR A 4 -20.52 -48.53 -27.69
C THR A 4 -19.45 -48.07 -26.70
N GLN A 5 -18.41 -47.44 -27.24
CA GLN A 5 -17.37 -46.73 -26.52
C GLN A 5 -18.01 -45.45 -25.96
N SER A 6 -18.11 -45.34 -24.64
CA SER A 6 -18.58 -44.11 -23.98
C SER A 6 -17.53 -43.00 -24.19
N PRO A 7 -17.90 -41.80 -24.64
CA PRO A 7 -16.93 -40.72 -24.75
C PRO A 7 -16.54 -40.22 -23.35
N THR A 8 -15.24 -40.25 -23.06
CA THR A 8 -14.64 -39.56 -21.92
C THR A 8 -14.86 -38.06 -22.11
N LEU A 9 -15.79 -37.47 -21.35
CA LEU A 9 -15.92 -36.02 -21.24
C LEU A 9 -14.70 -35.51 -20.45
N SER A 10 -13.64 -35.21 -21.18
CA SER A 10 -12.53 -34.39 -20.71
C SER A 10 -13.08 -32.99 -20.49
N SER A 11 -13.58 -32.74 -19.28
CA SER A 11 -13.91 -31.39 -18.83
C SER A 11 -12.59 -30.63 -18.71
N ARG A 12 -12.17 -30.05 -19.83
CA ARG A 12 -11.12 -29.06 -19.93
C ARG A 12 -11.62 -27.84 -19.15
N GLY A 13 -11.45 -27.88 -17.84
CA GLY A 13 -11.60 -26.74 -16.94
C GLY A 13 -10.49 -25.75 -17.26
N GLY A 14 -10.65 -25.03 -18.38
CA GLY A 14 -9.90 -23.82 -18.60
C GLY A 14 -10.36 -22.83 -17.56
N THR A 15 -9.60 -22.69 -16.47
CA THR A 15 -9.69 -21.50 -15.63
C THR A 15 -9.52 -20.31 -16.57
N PRO A 16 -10.51 -19.41 -16.71
CA PRO A 16 -10.27 -18.17 -17.42
C PRO A 16 -9.11 -17.47 -16.70
N PRO A 17 -8.08 -16.95 -17.39
CA PRO A 17 -7.06 -16.13 -16.78
C PRO A 17 -7.68 -14.76 -16.49
N GLY A 18 -8.57 -14.71 -15.52
CA GLY A 18 -9.05 -13.51 -14.85
C GLY A 18 -8.69 -13.72 -13.38
N THR A 19 -7.97 -12.84 -12.72
CA THR A 19 -7.77 -11.42 -12.94
C THR A 19 -6.31 -11.15 -12.58
N SER A 20 -5.52 -10.62 -13.51
CA SER A 20 -4.45 -9.74 -13.06
C SER A 20 -5.16 -8.67 -12.24
N ILE A 21 -4.95 -8.68 -10.93
CA ILE A 21 -4.97 -7.45 -10.16
C ILE A 21 -3.97 -6.55 -10.89
N VAL A 22 -4.46 -5.81 -11.88
CA VAL A 22 -3.85 -4.54 -12.20
C VAL A 22 -4.00 -3.80 -10.89
N GLU A 23 -2.97 -3.89 -10.05
CA GLU A 23 -2.75 -2.86 -9.05
C GLU A 23 -2.87 -1.59 -9.87
N ASN A 24 -3.98 -0.90 -9.65
CA ASN A 24 -4.21 0.41 -10.16
C ASN A 24 -3.19 1.26 -9.40
N HIS A 25 -1.92 1.17 -9.83
CA HIS A 25 -0.97 2.25 -9.76
C HIS A 25 -1.54 3.31 -10.69
N GLY A 26 -2.67 3.89 -10.28
CA GLY A 26 -3.25 5.03 -10.93
C GLY A 26 -2.14 6.08 -11.10
N PRO A 27 -2.22 6.90 -12.16
CA PRO A 27 -1.25 7.98 -12.34
C PRO A 27 -1.06 8.69 -11.01
N PRO A 28 0.21 8.99 -10.62
CA PRO A 28 0.50 9.59 -9.33
C PRO A 28 -0.46 10.73 -9.09
N LEU A 29 -1.12 10.70 -7.93
CA LEU A 29 -2.14 11.69 -7.58
C LEU A 29 -1.52 13.07 -7.80
N PRO A 30 -2.25 14.01 -8.43
CA PRO A 30 -1.71 15.35 -8.64
C PRO A 30 -1.29 15.90 -7.28
N VAL A 31 -0.11 16.52 -7.24
CA VAL A 31 0.48 17.13 -6.03
C VAL A 31 -0.59 17.96 -5.33
N GLY A 32 -0.97 17.56 -4.11
CA GLY A 32 -2.05 18.19 -3.32
C GLY A 32 -3.38 17.41 -3.23
N LEU A 33 -3.57 16.33 -4.00
CA LEU A 33 -4.64 15.33 -3.78
C LEU A 33 -4.11 14.00 -3.24
N GLU A 34 -2.80 13.89 -3.02
CA GLU A 34 -2.21 12.72 -2.39
C GLU A 34 -2.72 12.58 -0.95
N LYS A 35 -3.00 11.36 -0.50
CA LYS A 35 -3.40 11.14 0.89
C LYS A 35 -2.21 11.52 1.78
N PRO A 36 -2.37 12.39 2.79
CA PRO A 36 -1.28 12.71 3.69
C PRO A 36 -0.76 11.41 4.34
N PRO A 37 0.57 11.25 4.47
CA PRO A 37 1.11 10.16 5.27
C PRO A 37 0.50 10.22 6.67
N ALA A 38 0.13 9.06 7.20
CA ALA A 38 -0.38 8.99 8.58
C ALA A 38 0.75 9.43 9.51
N MET A 39 0.48 10.37 10.41
CA MET A 39 1.44 10.72 11.45
C MET A 39 1.55 9.53 12.39
N ASP A 40 2.73 8.93 12.41
CA ASP A 40 3.01 7.79 13.25
C ASP A 40 3.02 8.19 14.73
N ILE A 41 2.84 7.23 15.62
CA ILE A 41 2.93 7.44 17.07
C ILE A 41 4.26 6.87 17.53
N CYS A 42 5.09 7.68 18.19
CA CYS A 42 6.31 7.18 18.82
C CYS A 42 5.93 6.36 20.05
N ASP A 43 5.72 5.07 19.84
CA ASP A 43 5.38 4.08 20.87
C ASP A 43 6.61 3.31 21.40
N GLY A 44 7.79 3.61 20.85
CA GLY A 44 9.04 2.92 21.15
C GLY A 44 9.18 1.53 20.51
N SER A 45 8.21 1.10 19.70
CA SER A 45 8.26 -0.18 18.98
C SER A 45 8.88 -0.05 17.59
N THR A 46 8.73 1.12 16.96
CA THR A 46 9.31 1.45 15.65
C THR A 46 10.70 2.08 15.80
N ASP A 47 11.56 1.84 14.81
CA ASP A 47 12.88 2.46 14.77
C ASP A 47 12.79 4.01 14.78
N PRO A 48 13.58 4.71 15.62
CA PRO A 48 13.52 6.16 15.71
C PRO A 48 13.80 6.88 14.38
N VAL A 49 14.62 6.31 13.51
CA VAL A 49 14.95 6.92 12.21
C VAL A 49 13.75 6.85 11.27
N ASP A 50 13.01 5.75 11.28
CA ASP A 50 11.79 5.62 10.49
C ASP A 50 10.68 6.54 10.99
N HIS A 51 10.60 6.76 12.30
CA HIS A 51 9.69 7.75 12.88
C HIS A 51 10.04 9.19 12.46
N ILE A 52 11.33 9.53 12.37
CA ILE A 52 11.78 10.84 11.85
C ILE A 52 11.37 11.02 10.38
N LYS A 53 11.59 10.00 9.53
CA LYS A 53 11.19 10.06 8.11
C LYS A 53 9.69 10.26 7.93
N ASN A 54 8.88 9.64 8.79
CA ASN A 54 7.43 9.85 8.78
C ASN A 54 7.07 11.32 9.04
N ILE A 55 7.68 11.92 10.07
CA ILE A 55 7.47 13.32 10.42
C ILE A 55 7.90 14.23 9.27
N GLU A 56 9.07 13.99 8.67
CA GLU A 56 9.56 14.74 7.51
C GLU A 56 8.59 14.68 6.33
N ALA A 57 8.08 13.49 6.00
CA ALA A 57 7.10 13.32 4.92
C ALA A 57 5.79 14.09 5.19
N VAL A 58 5.30 14.08 6.43
CA VAL A 58 4.11 14.85 6.83
C VAL A 58 4.35 16.35 6.71
N LEU A 59 5.53 16.82 7.09
CA LEU A 59 5.90 18.24 7.01
C LEU A 59 6.03 18.70 5.56
N GLU A 60 6.69 17.90 4.71
CA GLU A 60 6.82 18.17 3.27
C GLU A 60 5.45 18.20 2.60
N TYR A 61 4.56 17.24 2.90
CA TYR A 61 3.18 17.23 2.41
C TYR A 61 2.41 18.51 2.79
N ARG A 62 2.63 19.02 4.01
CA ARG A 62 2.03 20.27 4.49
C ARG A 62 2.78 21.52 4.01
N ASN A 63 3.81 21.35 3.19
CA ASN A 63 4.64 22.42 2.65
C ASN A 63 5.29 23.26 3.77
N VAL A 64 5.54 22.64 4.94
CA VAL A 64 6.21 23.25 6.10
C VAL A 64 7.72 23.19 5.86
N ARG A 65 8.32 24.36 5.62
CA ARG A 65 9.75 24.48 5.31
C ARG A 65 10.44 25.36 6.34
N GLY A 66 11.69 25.05 6.64
CA GLY A 66 12.52 25.81 7.58
C GLY A 66 12.50 25.26 9.00
N SER A 67 12.95 26.07 9.96
CA SER A 67 13.10 25.65 11.36
C SER A 67 11.75 25.46 12.03
N ILE A 68 11.53 24.26 12.57
CA ILE A 68 10.30 23.91 13.27
C ILE A 68 10.58 23.94 14.77
N LYS A 69 9.75 24.65 15.53
CA LYS A 69 9.86 24.67 17.00
C LYS A 69 9.01 23.53 17.57
N CYS A 70 9.67 22.47 18.02
CA CYS A 70 9.00 21.37 18.72
C CYS A 70 8.86 21.68 20.22
N LYS A 71 7.72 21.32 20.81
CA LYS A 71 7.55 21.26 22.26
C LYS A 71 7.71 19.81 22.68
N MET A 72 8.86 19.48 23.26
CA MET A 72 9.14 18.15 23.77
C MET A 72 8.38 17.93 25.08
N PHE A 73 7.74 16.78 25.23
CA PHE A 73 7.24 16.31 26.51
C PHE A 73 8.22 15.26 27.05
N PRO A 74 8.38 15.14 28.39
CA PRO A 74 9.20 14.10 28.96
C PRO A 74 8.73 12.72 28.49
N THR A 75 9.65 11.93 27.95
CA THR A 75 9.45 10.49 27.70
C THR A 75 10.00 9.76 28.92
N THR A 76 9.12 9.03 29.63
CA THR A 76 9.47 8.21 30.81
C THR A 76 10.47 7.12 30.47
#